data_AF-A0A9W3A4A7-F1
#
_entry.id   AF-A0A9W3A4A7-F1
#
_cell.length_a   1.000
_cell.length_b   1.000
_cell.length_c   1.000
_cell.angle_alpha   90.00
_cell.angle_beta   90.00
_cell.angle_gamma   90.00
#
_symmetry.space_group_name_H-M   'P 1'
#
loop_
_entity.id
_entity.type
_entity.pdbx_description
1 polymer ?
#
loop_
_entity_poly.entity_id
_entity_poly.type
_entity_poly.pdbx_seq_one_letter_code
_entity_poly.pdbx_strand_id
1 'polypeptide(L)'
;MMQRIKKIASPQSQLNEKPGVFTHTSLMTLAKGIGKEALKGLELAMILNISATAIIRSAADITDTPLTAEGSEYNRIAVTQSCLLRWKELTQNAKTKDRLKSLERALREIGKGDIADQLVEHHQNNQELTQDLFE
;
A
#
# COMPACT_ATOMS: atom_id res chain seq x y z
N MET A 1 -36.94 16.52 -48.30
CA MET A 1 -35.48 16.28 -48.22
C MET A 1 -35.16 15.81 -46.82
N MET A 2 -34.45 14.68 -46.70
CA MET A 2 -34.33 13.81 -45.53
C MET A 2 -33.60 14.44 -44.33
N GLN A 3 -34.02 14.04 -43.13
CA GLN A 3 -33.33 14.27 -41.86
C GLN A 3 -31.96 13.56 -41.83
N ARG A 4 -30.94 14.18 -41.23
CA ARG A 4 -29.84 13.46 -40.57
C ARG A 4 -29.58 14.04 -39.18
N ILE A 5 -30.09 13.30 -38.20
CA ILE A 5 -29.77 13.41 -36.77
C ILE A 5 -28.52 12.54 -36.51
N LYS A 6 -27.79 12.90 -35.44
CA LYS A 6 -26.74 12.16 -34.68
C LYS A 6 -25.32 12.43 -35.18
N LYS A 7 -24.37 12.76 -34.30
CA LYS A 7 -24.07 12.00 -33.07
C LYS A 7 -23.47 12.90 -31.98
N ILE A 8 -24.10 12.90 -30.81
CA ILE A 8 -23.50 13.29 -29.53
C ILE A 8 -22.40 12.28 -29.24
N ALA A 9 -21.15 12.73 -29.18
CA ALA A 9 -20.08 11.95 -28.59
C ALA A 9 -19.94 12.41 -27.14
N SER A 10 -20.63 11.70 -26.24
CA SER A 10 -20.37 11.78 -24.81
C SER A 10 -18.93 11.32 -24.56
N PRO A 11 -18.08 12.09 -23.85
CA PRO A 11 -16.92 11.48 -23.22
C PRO A 11 -17.47 10.49 -22.20
N GLN A 12 -17.09 9.24 -22.39
CA GLN A 12 -17.44 8.14 -21.50
C GLN A 12 -17.22 8.56 -20.05
N SER A 13 -18.21 8.31 -19.19
CA SER A 13 -17.96 8.14 -17.78
C SER A 13 -16.86 7.08 -17.64
N GLN A 14 -15.63 7.51 -17.32
CA GLN A 14 -14.51 6.65 -16.96
C GLN A 14 -14.76 6.00 -15.59
N LEU A 15 -15.92 5.34 -15.45
CA LEU A 15 -16.26 4.45 -14.35
C LEU A 15 -15.55 3.11 -14.61
N ASN A 16 -14.22 3.11 -14.49
CA ASN A 16 -13.34 1.96 -14.28
C ASN A 16 -11.89 2.43 -14.33
N GLU A 17 -11.48 3.30 -13.41
CA GLU A 17 -10.05 3.52 -13.18
C GLU A 17 -9.44 2.21 -12.64
N LYS A 18 -8.69 1.56 -13.54
CA LYS A 18 -7.93 0.32 -13.36
C LYS A 18 -6.70 0.58 -12.46
N PRO A 19 -5.90 -0.46 -12.13
CA PRO A 19 -5.39 -0.67 -10.79
C PRO A 19 -4.22 0.24 -10.43
N GLY A 20 -4.23 0.79 -9.21
CA GLY A 20 -3.16 1.63 -8.68
C GLY A 20 -2.51 1.06 -7.44
N VAL A 21 -1.52 1.77 -6.92
CA VAL A 21 -0.67 1.36 -5.77
C VAL A 21 -1.41 1.09 -4.44
N PHE A 22 -2.70 1.41 -4.36
CA PHE A 22 -3.55 1.17 -3.17
C PHE A 22 -4.49 -0.04 -3.32
N THR A 23 -4.34 -0.84 -4.38
CA THR A 23 -5.04 -2.12 -4.48
C THR A 23 -4.62 -3.05 -3.35
N HIS A 24 -5.45 -4.05 -3.06
CA HIS A 24 -5.08 -5.06 -2.07
C HIS A 24 -3.76 -5.74 -2.46
N THR A 25 -3.64 -6.17 -3.73
CA THR A 25 -2.44 -6.77 -4.30
C THR A 25 -1.20 -5.89 -4.10
N SER A 26 -1.26 -4.61 -4.48
CA SER A 26 -0.12 -3.69 -4.35
C SER A 26 0.38 -3.56 -2.91
N LEU A 27 -0.53 -3.44 -1.94
CA LEU A 27 -0.15 -3.35 -0.53
C LEU A 27 0.39 -4.67 0.02
N MET A 28 -0.09 -5.82 -0.47
CA MET A 28 0.45 -7.14 -0.09
C MET A 28 1.85 -7.36 -0.66
N THR A 29 2.09 -6.91 -1.89
CA THR A 29 3.43 -6.89 -2.49
C THR A 29 4.38 -6.01 -1.68
N LEU A 30 3.97 -4.78 -1.35
CA LEU A 30 4.75 -3.87 -0.51
C LEU A 30 5.05 -4.47 0.86
N ALA A 31 4.04 -5.05 1.52
CA ALA A 31 4.22 -5.69 2.81
C ALA A 31 5.18 -6.87 2.78
N LYS A 32 5.16 -7.68 1.71
CA LYS A 32 6.12 -8.78 1.51
C LYS A 32 7.53 -8.24 1.34
N GLY A 33 7.69 -7.22 0.50
CA GLY A 33 8.97 -6.59 0.21
C GLY A 33 9.62 -5.93 1.42
N ILE A 34 8.84 -5.24 2.25
CA ILE A 34 9.34 -4.56 3.46
C ILE A 34 9.41 -5.48 4.67
N GLY A 35 8.40 -6.34 4.86
CA GLY A 35 8.26 -7.19 6.04
C GLY A 35 9.31 -8.29 6.15
N LYS A 36 9.98 -8.65 5.05
CA LYS A 36 11.12 -9.59 5.09
C LYS A 36 12.32 -9.01 5.85
N GLU A 37 12.48 -7.68 5.85
CA GLU A 37 13.65 -7.00 6.40
C GLU A 37 13.50 -6.64 7.89
N ALA A 38 13.95 -7.53 8.77
CA ALA A 38 13.91 -7.33 10.22
C ALA A 38 12.56 -6.71 10.66
N LEU A 39 12.56 -5.63 11.44
CA LEU A 39 11.33 -4.96 11.92
C LEU A 39 10.88 -3.78 11.04
N LYS A 40 11.37 -3.64 9.81
CA LYS A 40 11.02 -2.49 8.94
C LYS A 40 9.54 -2.35 8.65
N GLY A 41 8.82 -3.47 8.60
CA GLY A 41 7.36 -3.46 8.47
C GLY A 41 6.63 -2.85 9.68
N LEU A 42 7.17 -3.03 10.89
CA LEU A 42 6.66 -2.37 12.10
C LEU A 42 7.01 -0.89 12.11
N GLU A 43 8.24 -0.53 11.74
CA GLU A 43 8.65 0.88 11.60
C GLU A 43 7.73 1.62 10.63
N LEU A 44 7.44 1.00 9.48
CA LEU A 44 6.50 1.53 8.49
C LEU A 44 5.12 1.76 9.10
N ALA A 45 4.57 0.75 9.81
CA ALA A 45 3.27 0.84 10.47
C ALA A 45 3.21 2.01 11.47
N MET A 46 4.27 2.21 12.26
CA MET A 46 4.35 3.30 13.23
C MET A 46 4.35 4.68 12.55
N ILE A 47 5.15 4.87 11.49
CA ILE A 47 5.24 6.15 10.77
C ILE A 47 3.95 6.48 10.00
N LEU A 48 3.23 5.44 9.55
CA LEU A 48 1.89 5.55 8.98
C LEU A 48 0.79 5.87 10.02
N ASN A 49 1.16 6.14 11.27
CA ASN A 49 0.28 6.44 12.39
C ASN A 49 -0.72 5.33 12.70
N ILE A 50 -0.36 4.06 12.48
CA ILE A 50 -1.11 2.93 13.03
C ILE A 50 -0.81 2.88 14.52
N SER A 51 -1.86 2.89 15.36
CA SER A 51 -1.67 2.90 16.81
C SER A 51 -0.91 1.67 17.30
N ALA A 52 -0.05 1.82 18.32
CA ALA A 52 0.70 0.71 18.90
C ALA A 52 -0.22 -0.45 19.34
N THR A 53 -1.39 -0.15 19.90
CA THR A 53 -2.40 -1.15 20.26
C THR A 53 -2.92 -1.93 19.05
N ALA A 54 -3.06 -1.29 17.89
CA ALA A 54 -3.45 -1.99 16.67
C ALA A 54 -2.31 -2.88 16.14
N ILE A 55 -1.07 -2.40 16.17
CA ILE A 55 0.11 -3.18 15.77
C ILE A 55 0.27 -4.42 16.67
N ILE A 56 0.19 -4.25 17.99
CA ILE A 56 0.29 -5.35 18.96
C ILE A 56 -0.81 -6.38 18.74
N ARG A 57 -2.05 -5.94 18.46
CA ARG A 57 -3.16 -6.85 18.16
C ARG A 57 -2.91 -7.62 16.87
N SER A 58 -2.48 -6.94 15.80
CA SER A 58 -2.10 -7.61 14.54
C SER A 58 -1.00 -8.66 14.77
N ALA A 59 -0.03 -8.38 15.64
CA ALA A 59 0.98 -9.37 16.01
C ALA A 59 0.38 -10.55 16.81
N ALA A 60 -0.41 -10.28 17.84
CA ALA A 60 -1.04 -11.30 18.67
C ALA A 60 -2.00 -12.21 17.88
N ASP A 61 -2.71 -11.68 16.88
CA ASP A 61 -3.61 -12.46 16.02
C ASP A 61 -2.86 -13.42 15.09
N ILE A 62 -1.56 -13.19 14.86
CA ILE A 62 -0.74 -13.92 13.89
C ILE A 62 0.30 -14.82 14.58
N THR A 63 0.77 -14.43 15.77
CA THR A 63 1.92 -15.06 16.43
C THR A 63 1.65 -15.35 17.89
N ASP A 64 1.98 -16.57 18.33
CA ASP A 64 1.94 -16.97 19.75
C ASP A 64 3.13 -16.45 20.57
N THR A 65 4.13 -15.86 19.91
CA THR A 65 5.36 -15.35 20.53
C THR A 65 5.62 -13.91 20.11
N PRO A 66 6.37 -13.11 20.88
CA PRO A 66 6.69 -11.74 20.50
C PRO A 66 7.34 -11.66 19.12
N LEU A 67 6.95 -10.67 18.33
CA LEU A 67 7.56 -10.42 17.02
C LEU A 67 8.97 -9.82 17.23
N THR A 68 10.00 -10.51 16.75
CA THR A 68 11.41 -10.08 16.84
C THR A 68 12.06 -9.99 15.46
N ALA A 69 13.18 -9.26 15.37
CA ALA A 69 13.94 -9.11 14.12
C ALA A 69 14.50 -10.44 13.61
N GLU A 70 14.91 -11.32 14.53
CA GLU A 70 15.51 -12.63 14.27
C GLU A 70 14.46 -13.76 14.15
N GLY A 71 13.18 -13.43 14.39
CA GLY A 71 12.09 -14.40 14.38
C GLY A 71 11.68 -14.85 12.98
N SER A 72 10.49 -15.46 12.90
CA SER A 72 9.91 -15.93 11.64
C SER A 72 9.68 -14.78 10.66
N GLU A 73 10.35 -14.83 9.50
CA GLU A 73 10.13 -13.90 8.39
C GLU A 73 8.66 -13.89 7.95
N TYR A 74 8.06 -15.07 7.87
CA TYR A 74 6.64 -15.22 7.53
C TYR A 74 5.75 -14.41 8.48
N ASN A 75 6.02 -14.48 9.79
CA ASN A 75 5.25 -13.74 10.78
C ASN A 75 5.43 -12.23 10.59
N ARG A 76 6.65 -11.76 10.32
CA ARG A 76 6.92 -10.32 10.10
C ARG A 76 6.20 -9.80 8.85
N ILE A 77 6.23 -10.57 7.77
CA ILE A 77 5.48 -10.26 6.54
C ILE A 77 3.97 -10.21 6.84
N ALA A 78 3.42 -11.23 7.49
CA ALA A 78 1.99 -11.32 7.78
C ALA A 78 1.51 -10.17 8.69
N VAL A 79 2.28 -9.80 9.71
CA VAL A 79 1.97 -8.64 10.56
C VAL A 79 2.02 -7.33 9.76
N THR A 80 3.01 -7.19 8.89
CA THR A 80 3.12 -6.01 7.99
C THR A 80 1.91 -5.91 7.05
N GLN A 81 1.46 -7.04 6.50
CA GLN A 81 0.27 -7.13 5.66
C GLN A 81 -0.98 -6.69 6.42
N SER A 82 -1.20 -7.24 7.62
CA SER A 82 -2.31 -6.86 8.50
C SER A 82 -2.31 -5.35 8.79
N CYS A 83 -1.14 -4.79 9.10
CA CYS A 83 -0.98 -3.36 9.34
C CYS A 83 -1.32 -2.51 8.09
N LEU A 84 -0.79 -2.85 6.91
CA LEU A 84 -1.05 -2.06 5.70
C LEU A 84 -2.51 -2.13 5.23
N LEU A 85 -3.19 -3.28 5.41
CA LEU A 85 -4.63 -3.38 5.14
C LEU A 85 -5.43 -2.52 6.10
N ARG A 86 -5.08 -2.52 7.38
CA ARG A 86 -5.70 -1.64 8.35
C ARG A 86 -5.49 -0.16 8.01
N TRP A 87 -4.27 0.21 7.60
CA TRP A 87 -4.00 1.58 7.14
C TRP A 87 -4.83 1.96 5.91
N LYS A 88 -5.01 1.03 4.95
CA LYS A 88 -5.90 1.24 3.80
C LYS A 88 -7.32 1.55 4.24
N GLU A 89 -7.86 0.82 5.22
CA GLU A 89 -9.21 1.02 5.75
C GLU A 89 -9.33 2.37 6.49
N LEU A 90 -8.35 2.72 7.32
CA LEU A 90 -8.32 3.98 8.06
C LEU A 90 -8.22 5.20 7.15
N THR A 91 -7.59 5.04 5.98
CA THR A 91 -7.35 6.13 5.03
C THR A 91 -8.29 6.12 3.83
N GLN A 92 -9.31 5.26 3.78
CA GLN A 92 -10.18 5.11 2.61
C GLN A 92 -10.89 6.41 2.20
N ASN A 93 -11.18 7.30 3.17
CA ASN A 93 -11.85 8.59 2.94
C ASN A 93 -10.86 9.75 2.72
N ALA A 94 -9.55 9.51 2.85
CA ALA A 94 -8.54 10.53 2.62
C ALA A 94 -8.30 10.71 1.11
N LYS A 95 -7.87 11.92 0.72
CA LYS A 95 -7.52 12.19 -0.68
C LYS A 95 -6.35 11.29 -1.09
N THR A 96 -6.41 10.73 -2.29
CA THR A 96 -5.36 9.86 -2.85
C THR A 96 -3.97 10.49 -2.76
N LYS A 97 -3.85 11.80 -3.04
CA LYS A 97 -2.59 12.54 -2.91
C LYS A 97 -2.03 12.55 -1.49
N ASP A 98 -2.88 12.68 -0.48
CA ASP A 98 -2.46 12.69 0.93
C ASP A 98 -2.03 11.28 1.38
N ARG A 99 -2.73 10.25 0.89
CA ARG A 99 -2.36 8.83 1.12
C ARG A 99 -1.00 8.52 0.50
N LEU A 100 -0.78 8.95 -0.74
CA LEU A 100 0.49 8.78 -1.45
C LEU A 100 1.62 9.49 -0.71
N LYS A 101 1.45 10.76 -0.36
CA LYS A 101 2.45 11.55 0.38
C LYS A 101 2.79 10.90 1.72
N SER A 102 1.80 10.37 2.43
CA SER A 102 2.02 9.68 3.71
C SER A 102 2.85 8.41 3.53
N LEU A 103 2.50 7.57 2.54
CA LEU A 103 3.21 6.32 2.27
C LEU A 103 4.62 6.54 1.72
N GLU A 104 4.78 7.49 0.79
CA GLU A 104 6.08 7.91 0.27
C GLU A 104 7.00 8.39 1.41
N ARG A 105 6.50 9.30 2.26
CA ARG A 105 7.27 9.80 3.41
C ARG A 105 7.68 8.65 4.33
N ALA A 106 6.75 7.75 4.65
CA ALA A 106 7.03 6.64 5.55
C ALA A 106 8.09 5.69 4.99
N LEU A 107 8.04 5.39 3.69
CA LEU A 107 9.07 4.58 3.01
C LEU A 107 10.44 5.26 3.07
N ARG A 108 10.52 6.57 2.80
CA ARG A 108 11.78 7.31 2.91
C ARG A 108 12.32 7.30 4.35
N GLU A 109 11.48 7.51 5.35
CA GLU A 109 11.88 7.51 6.77
C GLU A 109 12.42 6.17 7.25
N ILE A 110 11.93 5.04 6.72
CA ILE A 110 12.49 3.72 7.03
C ILE A 110 13.74 3.36 6.20
N GLY A 111 14.24 4.28 5.38
CA GLY A 111 15.42 4.07 4.52
C GLY A 111 15.12 3.36 3.21
N LYS A 112 13.87 3.41 2.72
CA LYS A 112 13.41 2.80 1.46
C LYS A 112 13.10 3.87 0.42
N GLY A 113 14.07 4.75 0.18
CA GLY A 113 13.97 5.86 -0.78
C GLY A 113 13.64 5.39 -2.19
N ASP A 114 14.34 4.38 -2.69
CA ASP A 114 14.14 3.85 -4.05
C ASP A 114 12.73 3.28 -4.23
N ILE A 115 12.21 2.57 -3.23
CA ILE A 115 10.83 2.05 -3.23
C ILE A 115 9.82 3.20 -3.20
N ALA A 116 10.12 4.29 -2.50
CA ALA A 116 9.28 5.48 -2.47
C ALA A 116 9.21 6.16 -3.85
N ASP A 117 10.34 6.24 -4.56
CA ASP A 117 10.40 6.78 -5.91
C ASP A 117 9.57 5.92 -6.87
N GLN A 118 9.74 4.59 -6.81
CA GLN A 118 8.96 3.63 -7.59
C GLN A 118 7.46 3.68 -7.29
N LEU A 119 7.07 3.84 -6.01
CA LEU A 119 5.66 4.01 -5.62
C LEU A 119 5.03 5.21 -6.33
N VAL A 120 5.75 6.34 -6.38
CA VAL A 120 5.28 7.56 -7.04
C VAL A 120 5.17 7.36 -8.54
N GLU A 121 6.17 6.73 -9.16
CA GLU A 121 6.16 6.41 -10.59
C GLU A 121 4.98 5.49 -10.96
N HIS A 122 4.81 4.37 -10.27
CA HIS A 122 3.68 3.46 -10.49
C HIS A 122 2.33 4.15 -10.28
N HIS A 123 2.22 5.05 -9.29
CA HIS A 123 1.00 5.82 -9.10
C HIS A 123 0.72 6.76 -10.28
N GLN A 124 1.72 7.47 -10.80
CA GLN A 124 1.60 8.36 -11.96
C GLN A 124 1.20 7.60 -13.22
N ASN A 125 1.68 6.36 -13.37
CA ASN A 125 1.38 5.49 -14.50
C ASN A 125 0.11 4.64 -14.32
N ASN A 126 -0.58 4.78 -13.18
CA ASN A 126 -1.74 3.97 -12.80
C ASN A 126 -1.47 2.46 -12.91
N GLN A 127 -0.37 2.03 -12.29
CA GLN A 127 0.11 0.65 -12.23
C GLN A 127 0.02 0.11 -10.79
N GLU A 128 -0.12 -1.21 -10.66
CA GLU A 128 0.06 -1.90 -9.38
C GLU A 128 1.53 -2.02 -9.01
N LEU A 129 1.80 -2.21 -7.72
CA LEU A 129 3.12 -2.61 -7.26
C LEU A 129 3.32 -4.11 -7.50
N THR A 130 4.44 -4.44 -8.11
CA THR A 130 4.85 -5.80 -8.50
C THR A 130 6.11 -6.23 -7.73
N GLN A 131 6.41 -7.54 -7.70
CA GLN A 131 7.44 -8.09 -6.80
C GLN A 131 8.88 -7.71 -7.21
N ASP A 132 9.09 -7.41 -8.48
CA ASP A 132 10.33 -6.91 -9.09
C ASP A 132 10.85 -5.62 -8.44
N LEU A 133 9.98 -4.86 -7.76
CA LEU A 133 10.36 -3.70 -6.98
C LEU A 133 11.29 -4.02 -5.80
N PHE A 134 11.39 -5.27 -5.37
CA PHE A 134 12.08 -5.69 -4.14
C PHE A 134 13.16 -6.76 -4.37
N GLU A 135 13.56 -6.96 -5.63
CA GLU A 135 14.63 -7.87 -6.07
C GLU A 135 16.02 -7.24 -6.00
#